data_AF-A0A815WPF7-F1
#
_entry.id   AF-A0A815WPF7-F1
#
_cell.length_a   1.000
_cell.length_b   1.000
_cell.length_c   1.000
_cell.angle_alpha   90.00
_cell.angle_beta   90.00
_cell.angle_gamma   90.00
#
_symmetry.space_group_name_H-M   'P 1'
#
loop_
_entity.id
_entity.type
_entity.pdbx_description
1 polymer ?
#
loop_
_entity_poly.entity_id
_entity_poly.type
_entity_poly.pdbx_seq_one_letter_code
_entity_poly.pdbx_strand_id
1 'polypeptide(L)'
;MDNNFEQLVTTLNLSPISADVIHQITQLLQLQTVETLSEFLSQSFEALLRLHLWSWQLLCKDSLSWIYDHSYQQFFTALTKFDQLLIFNLAIDDIDTRVSLLFSLSPTQITEIFNRIDRSDDDDDPYLDIISLVLNNHSYFLFQNPEYRAISIVDQIGQHILHTYVMNK
;
A
#
# COMPACT_ATOMS: atom_id res chain seq x y z
N MET A 1 13.80 23.76 -0.11
CA MET A 1 12.57 23.94 0.70
C MET A 1 12.17 22.53 1.12
N ASP A 2 12.94 21.92 2.03
CA ASP A 2 13.10 20.45 2.03
C ASP A 2 12.63 19.81 3.33
N ASN A 3 11.37 20.06 3.75
CA ASN A 3 10.94 19.59 5.07
C ASN A 3 9.44 19.26 5.24
N ASN A 4 8.61 19.14 4.19
CA ASN A 4 7.18 18.87 4.44
C ASN A 4 6.85 17.37 4.54
N PHE A 5 7.23 16.55 3.56
CA PHE A 5 6.75 15.16 3.50
C PHE A 5 7.28 14.29 4.65
N GLU A 6 8.57 14.37 4.95
CA GLU A 6 9.23 13.64 6.02
C GLU A 6 8.62 14.00 7.39
N GLN A 7 8.34 15.29 7.60
CA GLN A 7 7.70 15.77 8.84
C GLN A 7 6.27 15.26 8.94
N LEU A 8 5.50 15.31 7.86
CA LEU A 8 4.13 14.76 7.84
C LEU A 8 4.13 13.27 8.17
N VAL A 9 4.98 12.47 7.53
CA VAL A 9 5.05 11.02 7.78
C VAL A 9 5.46 10.71 9.22
N THR A 10 6.39 11.46 9.81
CA THR A 10 6.77 11.25 11.22
C THR A 10 5.62 11.50 12.20
N THR A 11 4.68 12.38 11.86
CA THR A 11 3.49 12.63 12.69
C THR A 11 2.45 11.50 12.66
N LEU A 12 2.51 10.57 11.68
CA LEU A 12 1.58 9.44 11.58
C LEU A 12 1.70 8.44 12.75
N ASN A 13 2.85 8.44 13.44
CA ASN A 13 3.06 7.63 14.63
C ASN A 13 2.49 8.27 15.91
N LEU A 14 2.01 9.52 15.83
CA LEU A 14 1.45 10.25 16.96
C LEU A 14 -0.09 10.12 16.93
N SER A 15 -0.66 9.58 18.00
CA SER A 15 -2.12 9.48 18.15
C SER A 15 -2.64 10.62 19.05
N PRO A 16 -3.74 11.30 18.67
CA PRO A 16 -4.54 11.12 17.45
C PRO A 16 -3.91 11.79 16.21
N ILE A 17 -4.09 11.17 15.04
CA ILE A 17 -3.64 11.70 13.76
C ILE A 17 -4.64 12.75 13.28
N SER A 18 -4.17 13.94 12.93
CA SER A 18 -5.01 14.98 12.33
C SER A 18 -5.42 14.61 10.92
N ALA A 19 -6.70 14.81 10.57
CA ALA A 19 -7.19 14.66 9.19
C ALA A 19 -6.42 15.55 8.20
N ASP A 20 -5.92 16.69 8.66
CA ASP A 20 -5.09 17.60 7.85
C ASP A 20 -3.76 16.96 7.43
N VAL A 21 -3.14 16.16 8.31
CA VAL A 21 -1.90 15.42 7.97
C VAL A 21 -2.17 14.42 6.85
N ILE A 22 -3.25 13.64 6.97
CA ILE A 22 -3.66 12.66 5.94
C ILE A 22 -3.94 13.38 4.62
N HIS A 23 -4.64 14.52 4.68
CA HIS A 23 -4.94 15.32 3.49
C HIS A 23 -3.69 15.85 2.79
N GLN A 24 -2.73 16.43 3.54
CA GLN A 24 -1.49 16.96 2.98
C GLN A 24 -0.62 15.85 2.35
N ILE A 25 -0.51 14.69 3.01
CA ILE A 25 0.17 13.52 2.43
C ILE A 25 -0.51 13.09 1.14
N THR A 26 -1.85 13.01 1.14
CA THR A 26 -2.65 12.65 -0.03
C THR A 26 -2.36 13.58 -1.20
N GLN A 27 -2.33 14.89 -0.97
CA GLN A 27 -2.00 15.89 -1.99
C GLN A 27 -0.58 15.70 -2.54
N LEU A 28 0.41 15.47 -1.67
CA LEU A 28 1.81 15.27 -2.08
C LEU A 28 1.98 14.02 -2.96
N LEU A 29 1.25 12.94 -2.67
CA LEU A 29 1.23 11.74 -3.52
C LEU A 29 0.56 12.01 -4.87
N GLN A 30 -0.57 12.74 -4.89
CA GLN A 30 -1.31 13.06 -6.11
C GLN A 30 -0.57 14.01 -7.05
N LEU A 31 0.34 14.84 -6.52
CA LEU A 31 1.18 15.73 -7.33
C LEU A 31 2.29 14.99 -8.08
N GLN A 32 2.55 13.72 -7.77
CA GLN A 32 3.61 12.97 -8.42
C GLN A 32 3.20 12.56 -9.83
N THR A 33 4.16 12.75 -10.74
CA THR A 33 4.05 12.46 -12.17
C THR A 33 5.24 11.61 -12.61
N VAL A 34 5.23 11.10 -13.83
CA VAL A 34 6.36 10.33 -14.37
C VAL A 34 7.65 11.15 -14.33
N GLU A 35 7.56 12.46 -14.53
CA GLU A 35 8.67 13.40 -14.57
C GLU A 35 9.23 13.72 -13.18
N THR A 36 8.38 13.81 -12.15
CA THR A 36 8.81 14.21 -10.78
C THR A 36 9.13 13.03 -9.88
N LEU A 37 8.68 11.82 -10.23
CA LEU A 37 8.73 10.64 -9.37
C LEU A 37 10.15 10.26 -8.97
N SER A 38 11.11 10.29 -9.90
CA SER A 38 12.50 9.89 -9.60
C SER A 38 13.16 10.82 -8.58
N GLU A 39 12.92 12.11 -8.69
CA GLU A 39 13.45 13.09 -7.73
C GLU A 39 12.79 12.91 -6.36
N PHE A 40 11.46 12.75 -6.34
CA PHE A 40 10.71 12.54 -5.11
C PHE A 40 11.14 11.25 -4.39
N LEU A 41 11.33 10.15 -5.12
CA LEU A 41 11.87 8.92 -4.57
C LEU A 41 13.24 9.12 -3.95
N SER A 42 14.17 9.77 -4.66
CA SER A 42 15.52 9.99 -4.17
C SER A 42 15.54 10.84 -2.90
N GLN A 43 14.62 11.80 -2.75
CA GLN A 43 14.58 12.71 -1.61
C GLN A 43 13.81 12.12 -0.42
N SER A 44 12.76 11.36 -0.70
CA SER A 44 11.75 10.96 0.30
C SER A 44 11.64 9.46 0.50
N PHE A 45 12.58 8.64 0.02
CA PHE A 45 12.51 7.17 0.08
C PHE A 45 12.20 6.64 1.48
N GLU A 46 12.93 7.09 2.51
CA GLU A 46 12.69 6.61 3.88
C GLU A 46 11.29 6.98 4.40
N ALA A 47 10.81 8.18 4.07
CA ALA A 47 9.47 8.62 4.45
C ALA A 47 8.40 7.82 3.70
N LEU A 48 8.62 7.53 2.42
CA LEU A 48 7.74 6.66 1.63
C LEU A 48 7.68 5.26 2.22
N LEU A 49 8.83 4.67 2.57
CA LEU A 49 8.86 3.35 3.19
C LEU A 49 8.08 3.33 4.52
N ARG A 50 8.27 4.35 5.37
CA ARG A 50 7.51 4.48 6.62
C ARG A 50 6.02 4.67 6.39
N LEU A 51 5.63 5.42 5.36
CA LEU A 51 4.24 5.60 4.98
C LEU A 51 3.59 4.29 4.56
N HIS A 52 4.27 3.47 3.75
CA HIS A 52 3.78 2.16 3.34
C HIS A 52 3.64 1.22 4.53
N LEU A 53 4.66 1.15 5.39
CA LEU A 53 4.62 0.35 6.62
C LEU A 53 3.45 0.76 7.53
N TRP A 54 3.27 2.06 7.74
CA TRP A 54 2.14 2.58 8.51
C TRP A 54 0.79 2.25 7.88
N SER A 55 0.68 2.35 6.56
CA SER A 55 -0.55 2.03 5.82
C SER A 55 -0.93 0.55 5.99
N TRP A 56 0.05 -0.35 5.91
CA TRP A 56 -0.15 -1.77 6.18
C TRP A 56 -0.56 -2.05 7.61
N GLN A 57 0.06 -1.39 8.58
CA GLN A 57 -0.34 -1.50 9.98
C GLN A 57 -1.78 -1.02 10.20
N LEU A 58 -2.19 0.08 9.54
CA LEU A 58 -3.55 0.59 9.62
C LEU A 58 -4.58 -0.40 9.06
N LEU A 59 -4.28 -1.02 7.92
CA LEU A 59 -5.13 -2.06 7.30
C LEU A 59 -5.30 -3.32 8.15
N CYS A 60 -4.34 -3.60 9.02
CA CYS A 60 -4.36 -4.76 9.93
C CYS A 60 -4.98 -4.44 11.31
N LYS A 61 -5.46 -3.22 11.58
CA LYS A 61 -6.08 -2.90 12.88
C LYS A 61 -7.44 -3.55 13.01
N ASP A 62 -7.75 -4.09 14.19
CA ASP A 62 -9.06 -4.69 14.52
C ASP A 62 -10.23 -3.72 14.32
N SER A 63 -10.05 -2.43 14.67
CA SER A 63 -11.07 -1.40 14.44
C SER A 63 -10.86 -0.71 13.09
N LEU A 64 -11.89 -0.75 12.24
CA LEU A 64 -11.95 -0.09 10.93
C LEU A 64 -12.83 1.16 10.91
N SER A 65 -13.16 1.76 12.06
CA SER A 65 -13.98 2.99 12.05
C SER A 65 -13.38 4.11 11.19
N TRP A 66 -12.05 4.12 11.02
CA TRP A 66 -11.32 5.05 10.16
C TRP A 66 -11.66 4.90 8.66
N ILE A 67 -12.09 3.72 8.21
CA ILE A 67 -12.28 3.44 6.78
C ILE A 67 -13.51 4.14 6.20
N TYR A 68 -14.46 4.49 7.06
CA TYR A 68 -15.64 5.26 6.70
C TYR A 68 -15.37 6.77 6.62
N ASP A 69 -14.18 7.22 7.03
CA ASP A 69 -13.76 8.60 6.83
C ASP A 69 -13.19 8.77 5.41
N HIS A 70 -13.82 9.67 4.67
CA HIS A 70 -13.48 9.99 3.28
C HIS A 70 -11.99 10.36 3.09
N SER A 71 -11.34 10.93 4.10
CA SER A 71 -9.94 11.32 4.06
C SER A 71 -9.02 10.11 3.90
N TYR A 72 -9.33 9.01 4.61
CA TYR A 72 -8.55 7.78 4.52
C TYR A 72 -8.81 7.05 3.20
N GLN A 73 -10.05 7.05 2.71
CA GLN A 73 -10.36 6.47 1.40
C GLN A 73 -9.62 7.20 0.26
N GLN A 74 -9.60 8.53 0.29
CA GLN A 74 -8.82 9.34 -0.65
C GLN A 74 -7.33 9.07 -0.54
N PHE A 75 -6.81 8.97 0.69
CA PHE A 75 -5.42 8.64 0.94
C PHE A 75 -5.04 7.30 0.32
N PHE A 76 -5.79 6.22 0.61
CA PHE A 76 -5.47 4.90 0.06
C PHE A 76 -5.61 4.87 -1.47
N THR A 77 -6.58 5.59 -2.03
CA THR A 77 -6.71 5.74 -3.49
C THR A 77 -5.51 6.47 -4.10
N ALA A 78 -5.01 7.53 -3.44
CA ALA A 78 -3.82 8.25 -3.89
C ALA A 78 -2.57 7.39 -3.78
N LEU A 79 -2.42 6.64 -2.69
CA LEU A 79 -1.30 5.72 -2.49
C LEU A 79 -1.28 4.62 -3.55
N THR A 80 -2.42 3.97 -3.86
CA THR A 80 -2.48 2.96 -4.92
C THR A 80 -2.18 3.54 -6.30
N LYS A 81 -2.57 4.79 -6.60
CA LYS A 81 -2.19 5.45 -7.85
C LYS A 81 -0.70 5.77 -7.89
N PHE A 82 -0.12 6.20 -6.77
CA PHE A 82 1.32 6.40 -6.65
C PHE A 82 2.08 5.09 -6.88
N ASP A 83 1.62 3.98 -6.30
CA ASP A 83 2.19 2.65 -6.52
C ASP A 83 2.12 2.22 -7.98
N GLN A 84 1.03 2.53 -8.69
CA GLN A 84 0.96 2.30 -10.14
C GLN A 84 2.02 3.08 -10.90
N LEU A 85 2.26 4.35 -10.53
CA LEU A 85 3.35 5.13 -11.12
C LEU A 85 4.71 4.47 -10.85
N LEU A 86 4.94 3.93 -9.65
CA LEU A 86 6.18 3.17 -9.35
C LEU A 86 6.31 1.92 -10.23
N ILE A 87 5.22 1.17 -10.42
CA ILE A 87 5.22 -0.07 -11.19
C ILE A 87 5.53 0.22 -12.67
N PHE A 88 4.83 1.17 -13.27
CA PHE A 88 4.86 1.39 -14.72
C PHE A 88 5.92 2.39 -15.20
N ASN A 89 6.53 3.17 -14.31
CA ASN A 89 7.57 4.11 -14.71
C ASN A 89 8.91 3.40 -14.95
N LEU A 90 9.20 3.15 -16.23
CA LEU A 90 10.43 2.51 -16.70
C LEU A 90 11.70 3.36 -16.48
N ALA A 91 11.57 4.64 -16.12
CA ALA A 91 12.74 5.48 -15.80
C ALA A 91 13.33 5.19 -14.42
N ILE A 92 12.63 4.41 -13.57
CA ILE A 92 13.16 3.93 -12.30
C ILE A 92 13.84 2.59 -12.55
N ASP A 93 15.14 2.65 -12.83
CA ASP A 93 15.94 1.45 -13.12
C ASP A 93 16.08 0.53 -11.89
N ASP A 94 16.00 1.08 -10.68
CA ASP A 94 16.13 0.32 -9.45
C ASP A 94 14.83 -0.41 -9.09
N ILE A 95 14.76 -1.67 -9.50
CA ILE A 95 13.67 -2.58 -9.19
C ILE A 95 13.61 -2.96 -7.70
N ASP A 96 14.74 -3.04 -7.01
CA ASP A 96 14.79 -3.43 -5.59
C ASP A 96 14.22 -2.31 -4.70
N THR A 97 14.41 -1.06 -5.09
CA THR A 97 13.73 0.10 -4.50
C THR A 97 12.21 -0.02 -4.63
N ARG A 98 11.69 -0.40 -5.80
CA ARG A 98 10.25 -0.59 -6.04
C ARG A 98 9.70 -1.74 -5.21
N VAL A 99 10.42 -2.87 -5.17
CA VAL A 99 10.04 -4.04 -4.36
C VAL A 99 9.97 -3.67 -2.88
N SER A 100 10.95 -2.91 -2.38
CA SER A 100 11.00 -2.51 -0.97
C SER A 100 9.81 -1.66 -0.54
N LEU A 101 9.29 -0.82 -1.42
CA LEU A 101 8.09 0.00 -1.15
C LEU A 101 6.82 -0.85 -1.24
N LEU A 102 6.63 -1.53 -2.37
CA LEU A 102 5.41 -2.28 -2.69
C LEU A 102 5.22 -3.49 -1.78
N PHE A 103 6.29 -4.23 -1.47
CA PHE A 103 6.24 -5.48 -0.70
C PHE A 103 6.82 -5.31 0.71
N SER A 104 6.45 -4.23 1.39
CA SER A 104 6.88 -3.92 2.77
C SER A 104 6.08 -4.65 3.87
N LEU A 105 5.19 -5.57 3.49
CA LEU A 105 4.35 -6.37 4.38
C LEU A 105 5.11 -7.49 5.10
N SER A 106 4.73 -7.79 6.34
CA SER A 106 5.10 -9.05 6.98
C SER A 106 4.13 -10.19 6.64
N PRO A 107 4.59 -11.45 6.73
CA PRO A 107 3.71 -12.62 6.67
C PRO A 107 2.47 -12.58 7.56
N THR A 108 2.62 -12.04 8.77
CA THR A 108 1.53 -11.93 9.75
C THR A 108 0.49 -10.90 9.31
N GLN A 109 0.90 -9.79 8.70
CA GLN A 109 -0.01 -8.78 8.17
C GLN A 109 -0.84 -9.33 7.00
N ILE A 110 -0.23 -10.14 6.13
CA ILE A 110 -0.94 -10.80 5.02
C ILE A 110 -2.00 -11.76 5.54
N THR A 111 -1.64 -12.56 6.55
CA THR A 111 -2.60 -13.46 7.20
C THR A 111 -3.77 -12.69 7.78
N GLU A 112 -3.52 -11.55 8.44
CA GLU A 112 -4.59 -10.74 9.01
C GLU A 112 -5.50 -10.12 7.94
N ILE A 113 -4.92 -9.64 6.83
CA ILE A 113 -5.68 -9.15 5.68
C ILE A 113 -6.62 -10.23 5.15
N PHE A 114 -6.12 -11.44 4.92
CA PHE A 114 -6.96 -12.54 4.41
C PHE A 114 -8.02 -13.00 5.41
N ASN A 115 -7.66 -13.12 6.70
CA ASN A 115 -8.63 -13.42 7.74
C ASN A 115 -9.78 -12.42 7.77
N ARG A 116 -9.50 -11.15 7.44
CA ARG A 116 -10.53 -10.11 7.36
C ARG A 116 -11.36 -10.20 6.08
N ILE A 117 -10.72 -10.45 4.93
CA ILE A 117 -11.45 -10.69 3.67
C ILE A 117 -12.45 -11.84 3.87
N ASP A 118 -12.01 -12.95 4.48
CA ASP A 118 -12.85 -14.13 4.72
C ASP A 118 -14.00 -13.89 5.73
N ARG A 119 -13.90 -12.84 6.56
CA ARG A 119 -14.93 -12.47 7.55
C ARG A 119 -15.91 -11.43 7.05
N SER A 120 -15.59 -10.73 5.95
CA SER A 120 -16.49 -9.71 5.40
C SER A 120 -17.69 -10.38 4.74
N ASP A 121 -18.88 -10.00 5.18
CA ASP A 121 -20.17 -10.44 4.64
C ASP A 121 -20.90 -9.32 3.88
N ASP A 122 -20.26 -8.17 3.74
CA ASP A 122 -20.78 -6.99 3.07
C ASP A 122 -20.10 -6.82 1.70
N ASP A 123 -20.89 -6.94 0.63
CA ASP A 123 -20.43 -6.77 -0.75
C ASP A 123 -19.98 -5.33 -1.05
N ASP A 124 -20.41 -4.34 -0.24
CA ASP A 124 -20.08 -2.92 -0.38
C ASP A 124 -19.03 -2.44 0.66
N ASP A 125 -18.26 -3.36 1.27
CA ASP A 125 -17.26 -3.03 2.29
C ASP A 125 -16.09 -2.19 1.71
N PRO A 126 -15.90 -0.92 2.16
CA PRO A 126 -14.81 -0.07 1.69
C PRO A 126 -13.42 -0.65 1.93
N TYR A 127 -13.29 -1.59 2.86
CA TYR A 127 -12.05 -2.35 3.08
C TYR A 127 -11.70 -3.22 1.88
N LEU A 128 -12.69 -3.94 1.36
CA LEU A 128 -12.52 -4.82 0.21
C LEU A 128 -12.14 -4.03 -1.03
N ASP A 129 -12.71 -2.83 -1.22
CA ASP A 129 -12.33 -1.92 -2.31
C ASP A 129 -10.85 -1.52 -2.24
N ILE A 130 -10.41 -1.04 -1.06
CA ILE A 130 -9.02 -0.62 -0.86
C ILE A 130 -8.07 -1.79 -1.06
N ILE A 131 -8.33 -2.94 -0.43
CA ILE A 131 -7.42 -4.08 -0.50
C ILE A 131 -7.35 -4.69 -1.89
N SER A 132 -8.47 -4.68 -2.63
CA SER A 132 -8.52 -5.14 -4.02
C SER A 132 -7.63 -4.28 -4.92
N LEU A 133 -7.63 -2.95 -4.74
CA LEU A 133 -6.75 -2.07 -5.50
C LEU A 133 -5.26 -2.37 -5.23
N VAL A 134 -4.91 -2.59 -3.96
CA VAL A 134 -3.51 -2.88 -3.61
C VAL A 134 -3.06 -4.25 -4.12
N LEU A 135 -3.89 -5.28 -3.97
CA LEU A 135 -3.59 -6.63 -4.49
C LEU A 135 -3.51 -6.65 -6.02
N ASN A 136 -4.31 -5.84 -6.70
CA ASN A 136 -4.21 -5.65 -8.15
C ASN A 136 -2.86 -5.05 -8.55
N ASN A 137 -2.38 -4.02 -7.83
CA ASN A 137 -1.06 -3.44 -8.08
C ASN A 137 0.07 -4.48 -7.89
N HIS A 138 0.02 -5.27 -6.81
CA HIS A 138 0.99 -6.35 -6.60
C HIS A 138 0.94 -7.38 -7.74
N SER A 139 -0.25 -7.75 -8.19
CA SER A 139 -0.44 -8.69 -9.30
C SER A 139 0.17 -8.15 -10.60
N TYR A 140 -0.02 -6.87 -10.90
CA TYR A 140 0.60 -6.22 -12.06
C TYR A 140 2.13 -6.22 -11.96
N PHE A 141 2.69 -5.88 -10.79
CA PHE A 141 4.13 -5.90 -10.59
C PHE A 141 4.74 -7.30 -10.82
N LEU A 142 4.11 -8.35 -10.28
CA LEU A 142 4.57 -9.74 -10.41
C LEU A 142 4.35 -10.34 -11.81
N PHE A 143 3.40 -9.79 -12.56
CA PHE A 143 3.23 -10.11 -13.97
C PHE A 143 4.41 -9.58 -14.78
N GLN A 144 4.85 -8.35 -14.53
CA GLN A 144 5.97 -7.72 -15.22
C GLN A 144 7.34 -8.24 -14.76
N ASN A 145 7.47 -8.68 -13.50
CA ASN A 145 8.73 -9.12 -12.91
C ASN A 145 8.59 -10.52 -12.25
N PRO A 146 8.48 -11.61 -13.04
CA PRO A 146 8.17 -12.96 -12.54
C PRO A 146 9.20 -13.53 -11.55
N GLU A 147 10.45 -13.07 -11.60
CA GLU A 147 11.54 -13.46 -10.70
C GLU A 147 11.23 -13.14 -9.23
N TYR A 148 10.37 -12.15 -8.96
CA TYR A 148 9.94 -11.78 -7.62
C TYR A 148 8.75 -12.59 -7.10
N ARG A 149 8.25 -13.57 -7.86
CA ARG A 149 7.19 -14.48 -7.39
C ARG A 149 7.63 -15.40 -6.25
N ALA A 150 8.94 -15.59 -6.09
CA ALA A 150 9.51 -16.38 -5.01
C ALA A 150 9.65 -15.60 -3.68
N ILE A 151 9.24 -14.31 -3.63
CA ILE A 151 9.19 -13.58 -2.36
C ILE A 151 8.16 -14.27 -1.45
N SER A 152 8.53 -14.48 -0.19
CA SER A 152 7.71 -15.20 0.81
C SER A 152 6.28 -14.68 0.92
N ILE A 153 6.06 -13.38 0.72
CA ILE A 153 4.75 -12.72 0.74
C ILE A 153 3.86 -13.23 -0.41
N VAL A 154 4.44 -13.36 -1.60
CA VAL A 154 3.73 -13.79 -2.81
C VAL A 154 3.36 -15.26 -2.71
N ASP A 155 4.28 -16.08 -2.21
CA ASP A 155 4.03 -17.49 -1.93
C ASP A 155 2.86 -17.64 -0.95
N GLN A 156 2.83 -16.86 0.14
CA GLN A 156 1.73 -16.90 1.12
C GLN A 156 0.39 -16.48 0.54
N ILE A 157 0.35 -15.41 -0.26
CA ILE A 157 -0.86 -15.00 -1.00
C ILE A 157 -1.33 -16.15 -1.91
N GLY A 158 -0.41 -16.74 -2.67
CA GLY A 158 -0.70 -17.87 -3.57
C GLY A 158 -1.23 -19.10 -2.83
N GLN A 159 -0.62 -19.47 -1.71
CA GLN A 159 -1.04 -20.61 -0.89
C GLN A 159 -2.43 -20.37 -0.29
N HIS A 160 -2.71 -19.16 0.21
CA HIS A 160 -4.02 -18.84 0.75
C HIS A 160 -5.11 -18.95 -0.34
N ILE A 161 -4.88 -18.37 -1.51
CA ILE A 161 -5.85 -18.45 -2.63
C ILE A 161 -6.11 -19.90 -3.04
N LEU A 162 -5.03 -20.69 -3.20
CA LEU A 162 -5.10 -22.10 -3.57
C LEU A 162 -5.92 -22.90 -2.55
N HIS A 163 -5.61 -22.75 -1.26
CA HIS A 163 -6.28 -23.47 -0.20
C HIS A 163 -7.76 -23.08 -0.10
N THR A 164 -8.07 -21.79 -0.05
CA THR A 164 -9.41 -21.28 0.22
C THR A 164 -10.35 -21.43 -0.97
N TYR A 165 -9.89 -21.16 -2.19
CA TYR A 165 -10.79 -21.01 -3.36
C TYR A 165 -10.65 -22.10 -4.42
N VAL A 166 -9.55 -22.88 -4.42
CA VAL A 166 -9.29 -23.94 -5.40
C VAL A 166 -9.45 -25.32 -4.78
N MET A 167 -8.83 -25.56 -3.62
CA MET A 167 -8.79 -26.88 -2.97
C MET A 167 -10.01 -27.18 -2.09
N ASN A 168 -10.65 -26.17 -1.50
CA ASN A 168 -11.88 -26.33 -0.73
C ASN A 168 -13.16 -26.38 -1.60
N LYS A 169 -13.04 -26.81 -2.87
CA LYS A 169 -14.17 -27.11 -3.76
C LYS A 169 -14.42 -28.60 -3.87
#